data_AF-A0A2N2XGF6-F1
#
_entry.id   AF-A0A2N2XGF6-F1
#
_cell.length_a   1.000
_cell.length_b   1.000
_cell.length_c   1.000
_cell.angle_alpha   90.00
_cell.angle_beta   90.00
_cell.angle_gamma   90.00
#
_symmetry.space_group_name_H-M   'P 1'
#
loop_
_entity.id
_entity.type
_entity.pdbx_description
1 polymer ?
#
loop_
_entity_poly.entity_id
_entity_poly.type
_entity_poly.pdbx_seq_one_letter_code
_entity_poly.pdbx_strand_id
1 'polypeptide(L)'
;MLLVYLPRETNRTKYIFRLLLGDLLGLGYKTTTDIETFKSYAGPRFSYCRMAPDEALHITAHNLLFQRGIETTETGFGHFEGLPILFKTFNPRSALPFDLFAASFFMVSRYEEYLPYRRDDYGRFSARESLAYQKDFLHRPVINIWSLILKDVLQQHWPDLKFKLPVYRCEPTIDIDSAYSLHHKGFLRTIGGFGKSLRKLNLSEMALRARVIAGTVPDPFDVFEQFHELHNNLNLKPIYFILFADYGRFDKNVPIQNQAFRMLIKSLADNAQVGIHPSYQSNNSFSILRREVGQFGTLLNTEITRSRQHFLKL
;
A
#
# COMPACT_ATOMS: atom_id res chain seq x y z
N MET A 1 -14.35 9.24 26.02
CA MET A 1 -14.08 9.61 24.61
C MET A 1 -13.05 10.71 24.63
N LEU A 2 -12.03 10.68 23.77
CA LEU A 2 -10.96 11.67 23.77
C LEU A 2 -11.40 12.96 23.07
N LEU A 3 -11.15 14.13 23.64
CA LEU A 3 -11.42 15.42 22.97
C LEU A 3 -10.12 16.06 22.47
N VAL A 4 -10.10 16.45 21.19
CA VAL A 4 -8.95 17.09 20.55
C VAL A 4 -9.30 18.52 20.17
N TYR A 5 -8.60 19.50 20.74
CA TYR A 5 -8.71 20.88 20.28
C TYR A 5 -7.77 21.15 19.10
N LEU A 6 -8.27 21.85 18.09
CA LEU A 6 -7.47 22.39 17.00
C LEU A 6 -8.06 23.73 16.53
N PRO A 7 -7.25 24.69 16.04
CA PRO A 7 -7.74 26.03 15.71
C PRO A 7 -8.67 26.02 14.49
N ARG A 8 -8.51 25.02 13.61
CA ARG A 8 -9.36 24.82 12.43
C ARG A 8 -9.29 23.40 11.94
N GLU A 9 -10.43 22.82 11.63
CA GLU A 9 -10.52 21.50 11.00
C GLU A 9 -10.26 21.54 9.48
N THR A 10 -9.48 20.59 9.00
CA THR A 10 -9.16 20.39 7.57
C THR A 10 -9.27 18.91 7.18
N ASN A 11 -9.36 18.61 5.89
CA ASN A 11 -9.32 17.22 5.41
C ASN A 11 -8.06 16.46 5.86
N ARG A 12 -6.92 17.16 5.99
CA ARG A 12 -5.67 16.57 6.48
C ARG A 12 -5.78 16.17 7.94
N THR A 13 -6.28 17.07 8.81
CA THR A 13 -6.49 16.78 10.23
C THR A 13 -7.52 15.67 10.45
N LYS A 14 -8.65 15.69 9.71
CA LYS A 14 -9.67 14.63 9.75
C LYS A 14 -9.07 13.27 9.42
N TYR A 15 -8.34 13.20 8.31
CA TYR A 15 -7.72 11.98 7.85
C TYR A 15 -6.71 11.43 8.86
N ILE A 16 -5.79 12.28 9.34
CA ILE A 16 -4.69 11.78 10.19
C ILE A 16 -5.13 11.45 11.62
N PHE A 17 -6.08 12.20 12.18
CA PHE A 17 -6.66 11.84 13.47
C PHE A 17 -7.48 10.56 13.38
N ARG A 18 -8.23 10.35 12.29
CA ARG A 18 -8.93 9.08 12.08
C ARG A 18 -7.95 7.93 12.02
N LEU A 19 -6.89 8.06 11.22
CA LEU A 19 -5.88 7.02 11.08
C LEU A 19 -5.20 6.70 12.42
N LEU A 20 -4.63 7.71 13.09
CA LEU A 20 -3.81 7.47 14.27
C LEU A 20 -4.65 7.14 15.51
N LEU A 21 -5.68 7.95 15.81
CA LEU A 21 -6.49 7.76 17.03
C LEU A 21 -7.53 6.66 16.83
N GLY A 22 -8.23 6.67 15.70
CA GLY A 22 -9.30 5.71 15.40
C GLY A 22 -8.75 4.36 14.95
N ASP A 23 -8.10 4.31 13.79
CA ASP A 23 -7.78 3.06 13.09
C ASP A 23 -6.61 2.30 13.76
N LEU A 24 -5.54 3.00 14.17
CA LEU A 24 -4.36 2.37 14.77
C LEU A 24 -4.46 2.19 16.29
N LEU A 25 -5.08 3.14 17.00
CA LEU A 25 -5.20 3.09 18.46
C LEU A 25 -6.56 2.59 18.98
N GLY A 26 -7.57 2.54 18.10
CA GLY A 26 -8.91 2.06 18.47
C GLY A 26 -9.66 2.98 19.43
N LEU A 27 -9.32 4.28 19.47
CA LEU A 27 -9.91 5.25 20.36
C LEU A 27 -11.15 5.91 19.76
N GLY A 28 -12.21 6.02 20.56
CA GLY A 28 -13.28 6.97 20.28
C GLY A 28 -12.80 8.39 20.59
N TYR A 29 -12.84 9.28 19.60
CA TYR A 29 -12.44 10.68 19.75
C TYR A 29 -13.43 11.66 19.10
N LYS A 30 -13.38 12.93 19.52
CA LYS A 30 -14.01 14.07 18.87
C LYS A 30 -13.03 15.22 18.74
N THR A 31 -13.23 16.05 17.72
CA THR A 31 -12.53 17.31 17.53
C THR A 31 -13.41 18.48 17.98
N THR A 32 -12.78 19.56 18.44
CA THR A 32 -13.45 20.84 18.67
C THR A 32 -12.54 21.99 18.22
N THR A 33 -13.15 23.04 17.67
CA THR A 33 -12.50 24.33 17.41
C THR A 33 -12.88 25.39 18.44
N ASP A 34 -13.84 25.08 19.31
CA ASP A 34 -14.25 25.96 20.41
C ASP A 34 -13.35 25.72 21.63
N ILE A 35 -12.68 26.80 22.04
CA ILE A 35 -11.72 26.76 23.15
C ILE A 35 -12.41 26.62 24.51
N GLU A 36 -13.62 27.17 24.67
CA GLU A 36 -14.35 27.08 25.93
C GLU A 36 -14.89 25.67 26.16
N THR A 37 -15.43 25.04 25.11
CA THR A 37 -15.75 23.60 25.11
C THR A 37 -14.52 22.76 25.45
N PHE A 38 -13.34 23.09 24.92
CA PHE A 38 -12.12 22.36 25.25
C PHE A 38 -11.71 22.52 26.72
N LYS A 39 -11.66 23.75 27.24
CA LYS A 39 -11.21 24.04 28.60
C LYS A 39 -12.16 23.46 29.66
N SER A 40 -13.47 23.46 29.40
CA SER A 40 -14.49 22.94 30.31
C SER A 40 -14.65 21.41 30.26
N TYR A 41 -14.00 20.72 29.32
CA TYR A 41 -14.13 19.27 29.18
C TYR A 41 -13.41 18.52 30.31
N ALA A 42 -14.17 17.75 31.09
CA ALA A 42 -13.66 17.02 32.26
C ALA A 42 -12.97 15.68 31.91
N GLY A 43 -13.16 15.16 30.70
CA GLY A 43 -12.58 13.89 30.26
C GLY A 43 -11.17 14.04 29.66
N PRO A 44 -10.59 12.94 29.15
CA PRO A 44 -9.32 12.97 28.43
C PRO A 44 -9.35 13.96 27.27
N ARG A 45 -8.39 14.89 27.25
CA ARG A 45 -8.31 15.94 26.23
C ARG A 45 -6.90 16.42 25.96
N PHE A 46 -6.58 16.68 24.70
CA PHE A 46 -5.32 17.30 24.32
C PHE A 46 -5.53 18.38 23.26
N SER A 47 -4.58 19.31 23.18
CA SER A 47 -4.58 20.38 22.19
C SER A 47 -3.55 20.10 21.10
N TYR A 48 -3.94 20.37 19.86
CA TYR A 48 -3.09 20.30 18.67
C TYR A 48 -3.10 21.64 17.94
N CYS A 49 -2.15 22.50 18.29
CA CYS A 49 -2.06 23.88 17.83
C CYS A 49 -0.63 24.41 18.02
N ARG A 50 -0.34 25.65 17.59
CA ARG A 50 1.02 26.21 17.70
C ARG A 50 1.46 26.47 19.15
N MET A 51 0.53 26.92 20.00
CA MET A 51 0.79 27.23 21.40
C MET A 51 -0.26 26.53 22.28
N ALA A 52 0.15 26.04 23.45
CA ALA A 52 -0.76 25.42 24.40
C ALA A 52 -1.82 26.43 24.87
N PRO A 53 -3.12 26.11 24.79
CA PRO A 53 -4.17 27.03 25.23
C PRO A 53 -4.40 27.00 26.74
N ASP A 54 -3.92 25.95 27.42
CA ASP A 54 -3.99 25.75 28.88
C ASP A 54 -2.95 24.68 29.32
N GLU A 55 -3.14 24.13 30.52
CA GLU A 55 -2.30 23.10 31.14
C GLU A 55 -2.61 21.66 30.70
N ALA A 56 -3.57 21.45 29.78
CA ALA A 56 -3.83 20.13 29.25
C ALA A 56 -2.66 19.64 28.39
N LEU A 57 -2.63 18.32 28.13
CA LEU A 57 -1.67 17.72 27.20
C LEU A 57 -1.66 18.50 25.88
N HIS A 58 -0.46 18.85 25.41
CA HIS A 58 -0.29 19.67 24.22
C HIS A 58 0.67 19.02 23.24
N ILE A 59 0.31 18.98 21.96
CA ILE A 59 1.20 18.60 20.86
C ILE A 59 1.30 19.80 19.93
N THR A 60 2.53 20.31 19.76
CA THR A 60 2.75 21.46 18.90
C THR A 60 2.52 21.09 17.44
N ALA A 61 1.66 21.86 16.78
CA ALA A 61 1.27 21.61 15.41
C ALA A 61 2.12 22.39 14.40
N HIS A 62 2.67 21.66 13.44
CA HIS A 62 3.25 22.17 12.21
C HIS A 62 2.16 22.64 11.25
N ASN A 63 2.51 23.61 10.39
CA ASN A 63 1.53 24.25 9.51
C ASN A 63 1.01 23.33 8.40
N LEU A 64 1.70 22.22 8.12
CA LEU A 64 1.39 21.27 7.04
C LEU A 64 -0.08 20.83 7.06
N LEU A 65 -0.64 20.50 8.23
CA LEU A 65 -2.02 20.02 8.32
C LEU A 65 -3.07 21.12 8.09
N PHE A 66 -2.66 22.38 8.12
CA PHE A 66 -3.54 23.53 7.93
C PHE A 66 -3.35 24.21 6.58
N GLN A 67 -2.35 23.84 5.78
CA GLN A 67 -2.15 24.41 4.45
C GLN A 67 -3.22 23.95 3.44
N ARG A 68 -3.48 24.80 2.45
CA ARG A 68 -4.19 24.46 1.21
C ARG A 68 -3.13 24.21 0.12
N GLY A 69 -3.41 23.33 -0.83
CA GLY A 69 -2.47 23.00 -1.90
C GLY A 69 -1.30 22.14 -1.45
N ILE A 70 -0.37 21.87 -2.37
CA ILE A 70 0.80 21.02 -2.16
C ILE A 70 2.03 21.87 -2.47
N GLU A 71 2.89 22.04 -1.48
CA GLU A 71 4.06 22.90 -1.55
C GLU A 71 5.24 22.21 -0.88
N THR A 72 6.45 22.52 -1.34
CA THR A 72 7.67 22.01 -0.70
C THR A 72 7.71 22.47 0.76
N THR A 73 8.00 21.55 1.68
CA THR A 73 8.09 21.83 3.11
C THR A 73 9.37 21.23 3.68
N GLU A 74 10.03 21.96 4.57
CA GLU A 74 11.17 21.42 5.30
C GLU A 74 10.67 20.41 6.33
N THR A 75 11.07 19.15 6.17
CA THR A 75 10.63 18.07 7.03
C THR A 75 11.38 18.01 8.35
N GLY A 76 12.44 18.80 8.54
CA GLY A 76 13.16 18.89 9.81
C GLY A 76 13.55 17.52 10.39
N PHE A 77 14.19 16.65 9.59
CA PHE A 77 14.57 15.30 10.00
C PHE A 77 15.43 15.30 11.28
N GLY A 78 15.24 14.27 12.11
CA GLY A 78 16.06 14.02 13.29
C GLY A 78 15.79 12.65 13.89
N HIS A 79 16.18 12.50 15.15
CA HIS A 79 15.93 11.29 15.92
C HIS A 79 15.34 11.62 17.29
N PHE A 80 14.45 10.75 17.78
CA PHE A 80 13.96 10.73 19.15
C PHE A 80 14.00 9.27 19.63
N GLU A 81 14.71 9.01 20.72
CA GLU A 81 14.89 7.64 21.27
C GLU A 81 15.39 6.63 20.21
N GLY A 82 16.31 7.05 19.33
CA GLY A 82 16.85 6.21 18.26
C GLY A 82 15.87 5.97 17.08
N LEU A 83 14.69 6.60 17.10
CA LEU A 83 13.71 6.53 16.03
C LEU A 83 13.81 7.74 15.11
N PRO A 84 13.73 7.58 13.78
CA PRO A 84 13.64 8.70 12.86
C PRO A 84 12.35 9.48 13.12
N ILE A 85 12.44 10.80 13.11
CA ILE A 85 11.29 11.72 13.25
C ILE A 85 11.36 12.82 12.21
N LEU A 86 10.19 13.36 11.87
CA LEU A 86 10.01 14.52 11.00
C LEU A 86 9.25 15.61 11.76
N PHE A 87 9.35 16.85 11.31
CA PHE A 87 8.72 18.04 11.86
C PHE A 87 9.06 18.26 13.34
N LYS A 88 10.37 18.28 13.65
CA LYS A 88 10.87 18.62 14.98
C LYS A 88 10.26 19.91 15.52
N THR A 89 9.95 19.90 16.81
CA THR A 89 9.55 21.10 17.56
C THR A 89 10.49 21.27 18.74
N PHE A 90 10.81 22.53 19.05
CA PHE A 90 11.59 22.91 20.22
C PHE A 90 10.71 23.54 21.30
N ASN A 91 9.37 23.46 21.15
CA ASN A 91 8.45 23.99 22.14
C ASN A 91 8.49 23.09 23.41
N PRO A 92 8.96 23.60 24.56
CA PRO A 92 9.07 22.81 25.79
C PRO A 92 7.70 22.41 26.37
N ARG A 93 6.61 23.06 25.93
CA ARG A 93 5.23 22.70 26.30
C ARG A 93 4.68 21.55 25.47
N SER A 94 5.35 21.14 24.39
CA SER A 94 4.92 20.01 23.57
C SER A 94 5.27 18.70 24.27
N ALA A 95 4.32 17.78 24.32
CA ALA A 95 4.49 16.45 24.89
C ALA A 95 5.47 15.58 24.09
N LEU A 96 5.71 15.93 22.82
CA LEU A 96 6.66 15.26 21.94
C LEU A 96 7.58 16.30 21.28
N PRO A 97 8.85 15.94 21.01
CA PRO A 97 9.82 16.83 20.36
C PRO A 97 9.63 16.92 18.84
N PHE A 98 8.50 16.44 18.33
CA PHE A 98 8.11 16.54 16.93
C PHE A 98 6.59 16.53 16.77
N ASP A 99 6.13 17.09 15.67
CA ASP A 99 4.74 16.98 15.26
C ASP A 99 4.48 15.61 14.62
N LEU A 100 4.07 14.68 15.46
CA LEU A 100 3.73 13.32 15.07
C LEU A 100 2.59 13.24 14.05
N PHE A 101 1.62 14.16 14.10
CA PHE A 101 0.50 14.15 13.16
C PHE A 101 0.93 14.65 11.79
N ALA A 102 1.69 15.75 11.70
CA ALA A 102 2.26 16.18 10.43
C ALA A 102 3.24 15.16 9.84
N ALA A 103 4.11 14.58 10.68
CA ALA A 103 5.05 13.54 10.26
C ALA A 103 4.32 12.32 9.66
N SER A 104 3.31 11.83 10.37
CA SER A 104 2.52 10.67 9.93
C SER A 104 1.74 10.99 8.66
N PHE A 105 1.12 12.17 8.56
CA PHE A 105 0.41 12.61 7.36
C PHE A 105 1.33 12.68 6.15
N PHE A 106 2.52 13.30 6.29
CA PHE A 106 3.50 13.42 5.22
C PHE A 106 3.90 12.05 4.65
N MET A 107 4.16 11.09 5.54
CA MET A 107 4.58 9.74 5.17
C MET A 107 3.46 8.93 4.51
N VAL A 108 2.27 8.88 5.13
CA VAL A 108 1.17 8.01 4.65
C VAL A 108 0.50 8.57 3.40
N SER A 109 0.48 9.89 3.23
CA SER A 109 -0.04 10.53 2.02
C SER A 109 0.91 10.44 0.84
N ARG A 110 2.14 9.92 1.03
CA ARG A 110 3.20 9.92 0.02
C ARG A 110 3.41 11.32 -0.54
N TYR A 111 3.47 12.32 0.34
CA TYR A 111 3.45 13.74 -0.01
C TYR A 111 4.51 14.12 -1.06
N GLU A 112 5.68 13.48 -0.99
CA GLU A 112 6.80 13.64 -1.92
C GLU A 112 6.43 13.34 -3.39
N GLU A 113 5.49 12.41 -3.62
CA GLU A 113 5.07 11.99 -4.96
C GLU A 113 4.18 13.04 -5.66
N TYR A 114 3.75 14.07 -4.93
CA TYR A 114 3.00 15.20 -5.48
C TYR A 114 3.86 16.44 -5.74
N LEU A 115 5.12 16.43 -5.30
CA LEU A 115 6.08 17.50 -5.58
C LEU A 115 6.82 17.23 -6.91
N PRO A 116 7.58 18.19 -7.46
CA PRO A 116 8.45 17.88 -8.60
C PRO A 116 9.48 16.80 -8.24
N TYR A 117 9.50 15.70 -8.99
CA TYR A 117 10.43 14.58 -8.79
C TYR A 117 10.97 14.04 -10.12
N ARG A 118 12.08 13.29 -10.03
CA ARG A 118 12.63 12.53 -11.16
C ARG A 118 11.87 11.22 -11.33
N ARG A 119 11.22 11.07 -12.48
CA ARG A 119 10.49 9.86 -12.84
C ARG A 119 11.46 8.72 -13.16
N ASP A 120 11.10 7.50 -12.75
CA ASP A 120 11.76 6.28 -13.23
C ASP A 120 11.41 5.97 -14.69
N ASP A 121 11.97 4.88 -15.23
CA ASP A 121 11.73 4.41 -16.61
C ASP A 121 10.25 4.16 -16.94
N TYR A 122 9.40 4.04 -15.93
CA TYR A 122 7.96 3.80 -16.05
C TYR A 122 7.11 5.04 -15.77
N GLY A 123 7.73 6.17 -15.44
CA GLY A 123 7.04 7.43 -15.14
C GLY A 123 6.66 7.63 -13.68
N ARG A 124 7.14 6.78 -12.75
CA ARG A 124 6.76 6.75 -11.33
C ARG A 124 7.75 7.49 -10.45
N PHE A 125 7.35 7.81 -9.22
CA PHE A 125 8.27 8.28 -8.19
C PHE A 125 9.21 7.14 -7.77
N SER A 126 10.52 7.38 -7.80
CA SER A 126 11.52 6.38 -7.40
C SER A 126 11.67 6.33 -5.89
N ALA A 127 11.64 5.13 -5.30
CA ALA A 127 11.89 4.95 -3.87
C ALA A 127 13.22 5.56 -3.41
N ARG A 128 14.25 5.57 -4.27
CA ARG A 128 15.57 6.14 -3.97
C ARG A 128 15.54 7.67 -3.75
N GLU A 129 14.56 8.34 -4.33
CA GLU A 129 14.35 9.78 -4.16
C GLU A 129 13.61 10.10 -2.87
N SER A 130 12.99 9.11 -2.20
CA SER A 130 12.27 9.36 -0.94
C SER A 130 13.22 9.69 0.21
N LEU A 131 12.77 10.59 1.08
CA LEU A 131 13.43 10.87 2.36
C LEU A 131 13.64 9.58 3.17
N ALA A 132 12.70 8.66 3.13
CA ALA A 132 12.77 7.39 3.84
C ALA A 132 13.93 6.51 3.37
N TYR A 133 14.19 6.47 2.07
CA TYR A 133 15.35 5.76 1.53
C TYR A 133 16.65 6.50 1.85
N GLN A 134 16.68 7.82 1.61
CA GLN A 134 17.87 8.64 1.82
C GLN A 134 18.34 8.68 3.28
N LYS A 135 17.43 8.48 4.22
CA LYS A 135 17.69 8.46 5.67
C LYS A 135 17.61 7.06 6.27
N ASP A 136 17.62 6.02 5.44
CA ASP A 136 17.68 4.60 5.82
C ASP A 136 16.60 4.17 6.83
N PHE A 137 15.36 4.61 6.62
CA PHE A 137 14.22 4.16 7.42
C PHE A 137 13.05 3.62 6.59
N LEU A 138 13.22 3.46 5.27
CA LEU A 138 12.19 2.94 4.37
C LEU A 138 11.66 1.56 4.80
N HIS A 139 12.50 0.74 5.42
CA HIS A 139 12.17 -0.61 5.88
C HIS A 139 11.41 -0.63 7.22
N ARG A 140 11.19 0.53 7.86
CA ARG A 140 10.59 0.63 9.20
C ARG A 140 9.14 1.12 9.10
N PRO A 141 8.19 0.52 9.83
CA PRO A 141 6.80 0.98 9.87
C PRO A 141 6.66 2.20 10.80
N VAL A 142 7.32 3.31 10.46
CA VAL A 142 7.48 4.48 11.35
C VAL A 142 6.15 5.06 11.83
N ILE A 143 5.09 5.02 11.02
CA ILE A 143 3.75 5.50 11.41
C ILE A 143 3.17 4.64 12.53
N ASN A 144 3.28 3.30 12.45
CA ASN A 144 2.85 2.39 13.51
C ASN A 144 3.71 2.54 14.77
N ILE A 145 5.01 2.78 14.61
CA ILE A 145 5.90 3.02 15.75
C ILE A 145 5.51 4.33 16.44
N TRP A 146 5.33 5.41 15.69
CA TRP A 146 4.89 6.69 16.22
C TRP A 146 3.51 6.59 16.88
N SER A 147 2.55 5.85 16.32
CA SER A 147 1.25 5.67 16.96
C SER A 147 1.36 5.00 18.34
N LEU A 148 2.30 4.07 18.53
CA LEU A 148 2.58 3.48 19.85
C LEU A 148 3.21 4.49 20.83
N ILE A 149 4.11 5.37 20.35
CA ILE A 149 4.62 6.49 21.17
C ILE A 149 3.46 7.39 21.63
N LEU A 150 2.54 7.73 20.71
CA LEU A 150 1.36 8.53 21.06
C LEU A 150 0.49 7.82 22.09
N LYS A 151 0.26 6.50 21.94
CA LYS A 151 -0.45 5.70 22.94
C LYS A 151 0.20 5.83 24.31
N ASP A 152 1.52 5.69 24.40
CA ASP A 152 2.22 5.70 25.69
C ASP A 152 2.15 7.09 26.34
N VAL A 153 2.28 8.17 25.57
CA VAL A 153 2.07 9.55 26.06
C VAL A 153 0.64 9.74 26.59
N LEU A 154 -0.37 9.26 25.84
CA LEU A 154 -1.78 9.36 26.25
C LEU A 154 -2.06 8.52 27.50
N GLN A 155 -1.50 7.31 27.59
CA GLN A 155 -1.71 6.38 28.70
C GLN A 155 -1.02 6.85 29.98
N GLN A 156 0.12 7.54 29.87
CA GLN A 156 0.76 8.22 31.01
C GLN A 156 -0.12 9.33 31.60
N HIS A 157 -0.85 10.07 30.77
CA HIS A 157 -1.75 11.15 31.21
C HIS A 157 -3.11 10.64 31.68
N TRP A 158 -3.62 9.58 31.04
CA TRP A 158 -4.91 8.97 31.38
C TRP A 158 -4.76 7.45 31.45
N PRO A 159 -4.37 6.90 32.61
CA PRO A 159 -4.15 5.46 32.79
C PRO A 159 -5.38 4.59 32.48
N ASP A 160 -6.58 5.13 32.68
CA ASP A 160 -7.85 4.44 32.43
C ASP A 160 -8.31 4.50 30.95
N LEU A 161 -7.56 5.17 30.09
CA LEU A 161 -7.89 5.27 28.67
C LEU A 161 -7.72 3.89 28.00
N LYS A 162 -8.82 3.34 27.46
CA LYS A 162 -8.83 2.02 26.84
C LYS A 162 -8.50 2.09 25.36
N PHE A 163 -7.49 1.33 24.94
CA PHE A 163 -7.06 1.20 23.55
C PHE A 163 -7.55 -0.13 22.97
N LYS A 164 -7.84 -0.14 21.65
CA LYS A 164 -8.22 -1.36 20.91
C LYS A 164 -7.30 -1.51 19.70
N LEU A 165 -6.07 -1.95 19.96
CA LEU A 165 -5.06 -2.07 18.91
C LEU A 165 -5.43 -3.15 17.90
N PRO A 166 -5.13 -2.96 16.60
CA PRO A 166 -5.35 -3.97 15.59
C PRO A 166 -4.47 -5.19 15.85
N VAL A 167 -5.03 -6.38 15.62
CA VAL A 167 -4.28 -7.63 15.65
C VAL A 167 -3.56 -7.80 14.32
N TYR A 168 -2.27 -8.13 14.37
CA TYR A 168 -1.48 -8.41 13.17
C TYR A 168 -2.11 -9.55 12.37
N ARG A 169 -2.25 -9.35 11.05
CA ARG A 169 -2.69 -10.37 10.11
C ARG A 169 -1.80 -10.33 8.87
N CYS A 170 -1.31 -11.50 8.47
CA CYS A 170 -0.65 -11.67 7.18
C CYS A 170 -1.71 -12.05 6.13
N GLU A 171 -1.82 -11.23 5.08
CA GLU A 171 -2.69 -11.51 3.93
C GLU A 171 -1.82 -11.50 2.67
N PRO A 172 -1.44 -12.69 2.15
CA PRO A 172 -0.63 -12.76 0.94
C PRO A 172 -1.35 -12.14 -0.24
N THR A 173 -0.64 -11.39 -1.06
CA THR A 173 -1.16 -10.87 -2.31
C THR A 173 -0.19 -11.21 -3.43
N ILE A 174 -0.68 -11.82 -4.50
CA ILE A 174 0.15 -12.46 -5.53
C ILE A 174 -0.24 -11.92 -6.89
N ASP A 175 0.73 -11.37 -7.61
CA ASP A 175 0.52 -10.85 -8.96
C ASP A 175 0.91 -11.93 -9.97
N ILE A 176 -0.06 -12.35 -10.78
CA ILE A 176 0.12 -13.38 -11.81
C ILE A 176 0.27 -12.68 -13.16
N ASP A 177 1.49 -12.26 -13.46
CA ASP A 177 1.87 -11.65 -14.75
C ASP A 177 1.83 -12.67 -15.90
N SER A 178 2.15 -13.93 -15.59
CA SER A 178 2.17 -15.02 -16.55
C SER A 178 1.82 -16.32 -15.85
N ALA A 179 0.68 -16.92 -16.17
CA ALA A 179 0.26 -18.18 -15.57
C ALA A 179 1.16 -19.37 -15.97
N TYR A 180 1.71 -19.31 -17.19
CA TYR A 180 2.57 -20.35 -17.74
C TYR A 180 3.80 -19.72 -18.37
N SER A 181 4.96 -20.36 -18.29
CA SER A 181 6.18 -19.89 -18.96
C SER A 181 6.14 -20.25 -20.45
N LEU A 182 5.63 -21.44 -20.78
CA LEU A 182 5.69 -22.06 -22.09
C LEU A 182 4.36 -22.63 -22.54
N HIS A 183 3.64 -23.35 -21.66
CA HIS A 183 2.35 -23.94 -22.01
C HIS A 183 1.32 -22.87 -22.37
N HIS A 184 0.37 -23.26 -23.22
CA HIS A 184 -0.80 -22.46 -23.61
C HIS A 184 -0.51 -21.09 -24.28
N LYS A 185 0.75 -20.74 -24.54
CA LYS A 185 1.13 -19.48 -25.21
C LYS A 185 0.88 -19.47 -26.72
N GLY A 186 0.65 -20.62 -27.34
CA GLY A 186 0.41 -20.76 -28.77
C GLY A 186 1.68 -21.01 -29.58
N PHE A 187 1.48 -21.50 -30.80
CA PHE A 187 2.53 -22.04 -31.66
C PHE A 187 3.61 -21.01 -32.05
N LEU A 188 3.21 -19.81 -32.49
CA LEU A 188 4.14 -18.76 -32.92
C LEU A 188 5.09 -18.31 -31.80
N ARG A 189 4.58 -18.17 -30.56
CA ARG A 189 5.41 -17.80 -29.39
C ARG A 189 6.38 -18.92 -29.02
N THR A 190 5.98 -20.16 -29.23
CA THR A 190 6.84 -21.33 -28.99
C THR A 190 8.02 -21.34 -29.95
N ILE A 191 7.76 -21.22 -31.26
CA ILE A 191 8.81 -21.15 -32.30
C ILE A 191 9.73 -19.95 -32.07
N GLY A 192 9.16 -18.77 -31.83
CA GLY A 192 9.95 -17.56 -31.56
C GLY A 192 10.85 -17.71 -30.33
N GLY A 193 10.38 -18.43 -29.31
CA GLY A 193 11.17 -18.80 -28.14
C GLY A 193 12.40 -19.65 -28.49
N PHE A 194 12.22 -20.72 -29.28
CA PHE A 194 13.33 -21.55 -29.75
C PHE A 194 14.31 -20.77 -30.63
N GLY A 195 13.82 -19.96 -31.57
CA GLY A 195 14.68 -19.12 -32.43
C GLY A 195 15.52 -18.12 -31.62
N LYS A 196 14.93 -17.52 -30.57
CA LYS A 196 15.64 -16.64 -29.65
C LYS A 196 16.74 -17.37 -28.87
N SER A 197 16.44 -18.56 -28.34
CA SER A 197 17.43 -19.35 -27.59
C SER A 197 18.56 -19.86 -28.49
N LEU A 198 18.25 -20.26 -29.73
CA LEU A 198 19.23 -20.65 -30.73
C LEU A 198 20.18 -19.49 -31.06
N ARG A 199 19.64 -18.28 -31.31
CA ARG A 199 20.46 -17.08 -31.57
C ARG A 199 21.38 -16.72 -30.39
N LYS A 200 20.97 -17.05 -29.16
CA LYS A 200 21.76 -16.82 -27.93
C LYS A 200 22.66 -18.00 -27.57
N LEU A 201 22.67 -19.08 -28.36
CA LEU A 201 23.39 -20.33 -28.08
C LEU A 201 23.06 -20.93 -26.68
N ASN A 202 21.84 -20.68 -26.18
CA ASN A 202 21.43 -21.17 -24.86
C ASN A 202 20.77 -22.56 -24.97
N LEU A 203 21.61 -23.58 -25.11
CA LEU A 203 21.17 -24.98 -25.27
C LEU A 203 20.38 -25.48 -24.05
N SER A 204 20.72 -25.02 -22.85
CA SER A 204 20.01 -25.40 -21.62
C SER A 204 18.55 -24.95 -21.63
N GLU A 205 18.28 -23.73 -22.08
CA GLU A 205 16.93 -23.18 -22.21
C GLU A 205 16.15 -23.88 -23.33
N MET A 206 16.81 -24.23 -24.45
CA MET A 206 16.18 -25.02 -25.51
C MET A 206 15.75 -26.41 -25.01
N ALA A 207 16.64 -27.10 -24.28
CA ALA A 207 16.35 -28.42 -23.73
C ALA A 207 15.22 -28.36 -22.68
N LEU A 208 15.21 -27.34 -21.80
CA LEU A 208 14.10 -27.13 -20.88
C LEU A 208 12.78 -26.88 -21.63
N ARG A 209 12.79 -26.02 -22.64
CA ARG A 209 11.59 -25.74 -23.47
C ARG A 209 11.04 -27.02 -24.09
N ALA A 210 11.90 -27.82 -24.72
CA ALA A 210 11.50 -29.07 -25.35
C ALA A 210 10.89 -30.05 -24.34
N ARG A 211 11.52 -30.21 -23.16
CA ARG A 211 11.03 -31.10 -22.10
C ARG A 211 9.68 -30.68 -21.53
N VAL A 212 9.48 -29.38 -21.29
CA VAL A 212 8.21 -28.84 -20.80
C VAL A 212 7.11 -29.04 -21.84
N ILE A 213 7.38 -28.73 -23.11
CA ILE A 213 6.40 -28.92 -24.19
C ILE A 213 6.05 -30.40 -24.39
N ALA A 214 7.03 -31.29 -24.25
CA ALA A 214 6.83 -32.74 -24.28
C ALA A 214 6.13 -33.30 -23.01
N GLY A 215 5.88 -32.47 -21.99
CA GLY A 215 5.23 -32.88 -20.74
C GLY A 215 6.11 -33.73 -19.82
N THR A 216 7.41 -33.80 -20.09
CA THR A 216 8.36 -34.58 -19.26
C THR A 216 8.81 -33.83 -18.00
N VAL A 217 8.62 -32.52 -17.97
CA VAL A 217 8.88 -31.64 -16.83
C VAL A 217 7.71 -30.65 -16.73
N PRO A 218 7.23 -30.30 -15.51
CA PRO A 218 6.17 -29.31 -15.35
C PRO A 218 6.59 -27.93 -15.86
N ASP A 219 5.62 -27.11 -16.24
CA ASP A 219 5.90 -25.71 -16.57
C ASP A 219 6.39 -24.97 -15.32
N PRO A 220 7.55 -24.27 -15.37
CA PRO A 220 8.11 -23.59 -14.20
C PRO A 220 7.21 -22.53 -13.55
N PHE A 221 6.20 -22.02 -14.26
CA PHE A 221 5.26 -21.03 -13.71
C PHE A 221 3.96 -21.67 -13.22
N ASP A 222 3.72 -22.94 -13.52
CA ASP A 222 2.54 -23.67 -13.05
C ASP A 222 2.77 -24.19 -11.62
N VAL A 223 2.71 -23.26 -10.66
CA VAL A 223 3.01 -23.49 -9.23
C VAL A 223 1.77 -23.35 -8.34
N PHE A 224 0.58 -23.27 -8.93
CA PHE A 224 -0.65 -22.89 -8.22
C PHE A 224 -1.08 -23.93 -7.18
N GLU A 225 -0.85 -25.22 -7.43
CA GLU A 225 -1.10 -26.27 -6.44
C GLU A 225 -0.19 -26.12 -5.23
N GLN A 226 1.10 -25.85 -5.45
CA GLN A 226 2.07 -25.63 -4.37
C GLN A 226 1.68 -24.42 -3.51
N PHE A 227 1.17 -23.35 -4.14
CA PHE A 227 0.62 -22.20 -3.42
C PHE A 227 -0.65 -22.56 -2.66
N HIS A 228 -1.55 -23.35 -3.23
CA HIS A 228 -2.77 -23.79 -2.53
C HIS A 228 -2.42 -24.59 -1.27
N GLU A 229 -1.55 -25.58 -1.37
CA GLU A 229 -1.06 -26.37 -0.23
C GLU A 229 -0.39 -25.49 0.83
N LEU A 230 0.51 -24.59 0.42
CA LEU A 230 1.22 -23.68 1.33
C LEU A 230 0.24 -22.78 2.10
N HIS A 231 -0.72 -22.16 1.41
CA HIS A 231 -1.68 -21.28 2.04
C HIS A 231 -2.61 -22.03 3.00
N ASN A 232 -3.06 -23.23 2.64
CA ASN A 232 -3.90 -24.07 3.50
C ASN A 232 -3.14 -24.49 4.77
N ASN A 233 -1.89 -24.96 4.62
CA ASN A 233 -1.06 -25.40 5.75
C ASN A 233 -0.78 -24.26 6.75
N LEU A 234 -0.70 -23.02 6.27
CA LEU A 234 -0.47 -21.84 7.10
C LEU A 234 -1.77 -21.11 7.48
N ASN A 235 -2.93 -21.62 7.09
CA ASN A 235 -4.25 -20.98 7.25
C ASN A 235 -4.27 -19.52 6.75
N LEU A 236 -3.60 -19.26 5.62
CA LEU A 236 -3.53 -17.97 4.96
C LEU A 236 -4.65 -17.84 3.93
N LYS A 237 -5.13 -16.61 3.74
CA LYS A 237 -6.19 -16.29 2.77
C LYS A 237 -5.60 -15.36 1.71
N PRO A 238 -5.07 -15.87 0.59
CA PRO A 238 -4.41 -15.04 -0.40
C PRO A 238 -5.41 -14.24 -1.24
N ILE A 239 -4.90 -13.18 -1.86
CA ILE A 239 -5.56 -12.46 -2.95
C ILE A 239 -4.70 -12.58 -4.21
N TYR A 240 -5.23 -13.16 -5.28
CA TYR A 240 -4.55 -13.27 -6.56
C TYR A 240 -4.97 -12.13 -7.49
N PHE A 241 -4.02 -11.32 -7.96
CA PHE A 241 -4.22 -10.31 -8.99
C PHE A 241 -3.76 -10.88 -10.33
N ILE A 242 -4.70 -11.14 -11.25
CA ILE A 242 -4.42 -11.90 -12.47
C ILE A 242 -4.31 -10.98 -13.68
N LEU A 243 -3.20 -11.07 -14.42
CA LEU A 243 -3.04 -10.31 -15.66
C LEU A 243 -4.03 -10.80 -16.71
N PHE A 244 -5.15 -10.09 -16.84
CA PHE A 244 -6.27 -10.45 -17.71
C PHE A 244 -6.46 -9.40 -18.79
N ALA A 245 -5.60 -9.48 -19.81
CA ALA A 245 -5.53 -8.50 -20.88
C ALA A 245 -5.16 -9.15 -22.23
N ASP A 246 -5.38 -8.41 -23.31
CA ASP A 246 -4.86 -8.75 -24.63
C ASP A 246 -3.32 -8.73 -24.64
N TYR A 247 -2.72 -9.52 -25.53
CA TYR A 247 -1.27 -9.61 -25.62
C TYR A 247 -0.64 -8.28 -26.08
N GLY A 248 0.37 -7.81 -25.35
CA GLY A 248 1.05 -6.55 -25.61
C GLY A 248 2.55 -6.59 -25.33
N ARG A 249 3.20 -5.43 -25.48
CA ARG A 249 4.65 -5.29 -25.21
C ARG A 249 5.01 -5.61 -23.76
N PHE A 250 4.16 -5.18 -22.84
CA PHE A 250 4.33 -5.40 -21.40
C PHE A 250 3.46 -6.56 -20.90
N ASP A 251 2.34 -6.82 -21.56
CA ASP A 251 1.34 -7.81 -21.13
C ASP A 251 1.51 -9.13 -21.89
N LYS A 252 2.25 -10.08 -21.30
CA LYS A 252 2.71 -11.29 -22.01
C LYS A 252 2.06 -12.60 -21.57
N ASN A 253 0.94 -12.51 -20.84
CA ASN A 253 0.25 -13.67 -20.31
C ASN A 253 -0.33 -14.58 -21.42
N VAL A 254 -0.95 -15.68 -21.00
CA VAL A 254 -1.72 -16.57 -21.87
C VAL A 254 -2.96 -15.82 -22.39
N PRO A 255 -3.40 -16.05 -23.65
CA PRO A 255 -4.54 -15.32 -24.20
C PRO A 255 -5.81 -15.58 -23.39
N ILE A 256 -6.62 -14.55 -23.18
CA ILE A 256 -7.80 -14.63 -22.30
C ILE A 256 -8.88 -15.60 -22.79
N GLN A 257 -8.84 -16.01 -24.07
CA GLN A 257 -9.75 -17.02 -24.64
C GLN A 257 -9.28 -18.46 -24.39
N ASN A 258 -8.05 -18.66 -23.90
CA ASN A 258 -7.50 -19.99 -23.66
C ASN A 258 -8.27 -20.71 -22.53
N GLN A 259 -8.73 -21.93 -22.81
CA GLN A 259 -9.57 -22.69 -21.87
C GLN A 259 -8.80 -23.08 -20.60
N ALA A 260 -7.54 -23.50 -20.70
CA ALA A 260 -6.75 -23.88 -19.52
C ALA A 260 -6.55 -22.68 -18.59
N PHE A 261 -6.23 -21.50 -19.14
CA PHE A 261 -6.11 -20.28 -18.35
C PHE A 261 -7.42 -19.87 -17.68
N ARG A 262 -8.55 -19.97 -18.40
CA ARG A 262 -9.88 -19.72 -17.82
C ARG A 262 -10.24 -20.68 -16.70
N MET A 263 -9.89 -21.97 -16.85
CA MET A 263 -10.10 -22.98 -15.81
C MET A 263 -9.25 -22.72 -14.58
N LEU A 264 -7.97 -22.35 -14.77
CA LEU A 264 -7.08 -21.94 -13.69
C LEU A 264 -7.67 -20.76 -12.91
N ILE A 265 -8.10 -19.70 -13.60
CA ILE A 265 -8.70 -18.52 -12.96
C ILE A 265 -9.91 -18.91 -12.09
N LYS A 266 -10.78 -19.79 -12.60
CA LYS A 266 -11.94 -20.28 -11.84
C LYS A 266 -11.53 -21.09 -10.61
N SER A 267 -10.59 -22.02 -10.78
CA SER A 267 -10.04 -22.82 -9.66
C SER A 267 -9.44 -21.95 -8.55
N LEU A 268 -8.71 -20.89 -8.92
CA LEU A 268 -8.18 -19.92 -7.97
C LEU A 268 -9.31 -19.16 -7.25
N ALA A 269 -10.36 -18.77 -7.98
CA ALA A 269 -11.51 -18.07 -7.41
C ALA A 269 -12.38 -18.94 -6.49
N ASP A 270 -12.37 -20.27 -6.68
CA ASP A 270 -13.08 -21.21 -5.81
C ASP A 270 -12.44 -21.30 -4.41
N ASN A 271 -11.13 -21.01 -4.30
CA ASN A 271 -10.35 -21.22 -3.08
C ASN A 271 -9.76 -19.93 -2.48
N ALA A 272 -9.82 -18.80 -3.19
CA ALA A 272 -9.20 -17.55 -2.77
C ALA A 272 -9.92 -16.33 -3.35
N GLN A 273 -9.59 -15.15 -2.80
CA GLN A 273 -10.04 -13.91 -3.42
C GLN A 273 -9.24 -13.66 -4.69
N VAL A 274 -9.93 -13.18 -5.72
CA VAL A 274 -9.31 -12.80 -7.00
C VAL A 274 -9.60 -11.34 -7.31
N GLY A 275 -8.60 -10.67 -7.86
CA GLY A 275 -8.67 -9.33 -8.40
C GLY A 275 -8.07 -9.30 -9.79
N ILE A 276 -8.36 -8.24 -10.53
CA ILE A 276 -7.75 -8.04 -11.84
C ILE A 276 -6.37 -7.39 -11.67
N HIS A 277 -5.40 -7.83 -12.48
CA HIS A 277 -4.19 -7.09 -12.78
C HIS A 277 -4.35 -6.53 -14.20
N PRO A 278 -4.83 -5.29 -14.37
CA PRO A 278 -5.14 -4.76 -15.70
C PRO A 278 -3.90 -4.60 -16.57
N SER A 279 -4.09 -4.43 -17.88
CA SER A 279 -2.97 -4.20 -18.79
C SER A 279 -2.19 -2.93 -18.46
N TYR A 280 -0.93 -2.89 -18.90
CA TYR A 280 -0.13 -1.67 -18.85
C TYR A 280 -0.83 -0.48 -19.54
N GLN A 281 -1.57 -0.73 -20.62
CA GLN A 281 -2.26 0.30 -21.38
C GLN A 281 -3.50 0.86 -20.66
N SER A 282 -4.16 0.05 -19.82
CA SER A 282 -5.35 0.45 -19.05
C SER A 282 -5.09 1.69 -18.17
N ASN A 283 -3.85 1.90 -17.73
CA ASN A 283 -3.45 3.05 -16.92
C ASN A 283 -3.78 4.40 -17.58
N ASN A 284 -3.73 4.45 -18.92
CA ASN A 284 -4.01 5.68 -19.67
C ASN A 284 -5.37 5.65 -20.37
N SER A 285 -6.17 4.59 -20.16
CA SER A 285 -7.41 4.38 -20.89
C SER A 285 -8.47 3.71 -20.04
N PHE A 286 -9.40 4.53 -19.53
CA PHE A 286 -10.53 4.05 -18.75
C PHE A 286 -11.45 3.10 -19.54
N SER A 287 -11.55 3.26 -20.87
CA SER A 287 -12.33 2.35 -21.72
C SER A 287 -11.71 0.94 -21.78
N ILE A 288 -10.37 0.85 -21.88
CA ILE A 288 -9.66 -0.44 -21.82
C ILE A 288 -9.84 -1.07 -20.44
N LEU A 289 -9.63 -0.31 -19.36
CA LEU A 289 -9.82 -0.80 -17.99
C LEU A 289 -11.25 -1.36 -17.80
N ARG A 290 -12.27 -0.59 -18.20
CA ARG A 290 -13.67 -1.02 -18.10
C ARG A 290 -13.93 -2.31 -18.87
N ARG A 291 -13.37 -2.46 -20.06
CA ARG A 291 -13.51 -3.66 -20.89
C ARG A 291 -12.85 -4.87 -20.22
N GLU A 292 -11.61 -4.74 -19.77
CA GLU A 292 -10.86 -5.81 -19.10
C GLU A 292 -11.56 -6.27 -17.82
N VAL A 293 -11.97 -5.32 -16.97
CA VAL A 293 -12.76 -5.58 -15.75
C VAL A 293 -14.07 -6.30 -16.08
N GLY A 294 -14.81 -5.83 -17.09
CA GLY A 294 -16.08 -6.44 -17.50
C GLY A 294 -15.92 -7.87 -18.05
N GLN A 295 -14.88 -8.12 -18.84
CA GLN A 295 -14.58 -9.46 -19.36
C GLN A 295 -14.16 -10.42 -18.24
N PHE A 296 -13.34 -9.95 -17.30
CA PHE A 296 -12.92 -10.74 -16.13
C PHE A 296 -14.11 -11.06 -15.22
N GLY A 297 -14.98 -10.07 -14.96
CA GLY A 297 -16.22 -10.27 -14.20
C GLY A 297 -17.17 -11.26 -14.87
N THR A 298 -17.28 -11.21 -16.21
CA THR A 298 -18.09 -12.16 -16.99
C THR A 298 -17.55 -13.59 -16.89
N LEU A 299 -16.22 -13.77 -16.88
CA LEU A 299 -15.59 -15.09 -16.72
C LEU A 299 -15.93 -15.74 -15.37
N LEU A 300 -15.97 -14.92 -14.31
CA LEU A 300 -16.20 -15.36 -12.94
C LEU A 300 -17.68 -15.26 -12.48
N ASN A 301 -18.54 -14.67 -13.32
CA ASN A 301 -19.92 -14.34 -12.98
C ASN A 301 -20.05 -13.55 -11.66
N THR A 302 -19.17 -12.57 -11.46
CA THR A 302 -19.13 -11.74 -10.25
C THR A 302 -18.62 -10.34 -10.54
N GLU A 303 -18.95 -9.39 -9.67
CA GLU A 303 -18.41 -8.04 -9.74
C GLU A 303 -16.97 -8.01 -9.24
N ILE A 304 -16.08 -7.40 -10.04
CA ILE A 304 -14.66 -7.29 -9.71
C ILE A 304 -14.43 -5.98 -8.95
N THR A 305 -14.17 -6.12 -7.65
CA THR A 305 -13.98 -4.98 -6.73
C THR A 305 -12.52 -4.76 -6.33
N ARG A 306 -11.60 -5.62 -6.80
CA ARG A 306 -10.17 -5.59 -6.47
C ARG A 306 -9.36 -5.43 -7.75
N SER A 307 -8.44 -4.48 -7.71
CA SER A 307 -7.50 -4.23 -8.79
C SER A 307 -6.14 -3.89 -8.22
N ARG A 308 -5.09 -4.33 -8.90
CA ARG A 308 -3.72 -3.86 -8.71
C ARG A 308 -3.14 -3.55 -10.07
N GLN A 309 -2.64 -2.35 -10.28
CA GLN A 309 -2.15 -1.94 -11.59
C GLN A 309 -0.80 -2.58 -11.94
N HIS A 310 -0.62 -2.92 -13.22
CA HIS A 310 0.65 -3.41 -13.74
C HIS A 310 1.75 -2.37 -13.56
N PHE A 311 2.91 -2.82 -13.05
CA PHE A 311 4.02 -1.96 -12.63
C PHE A 311 3.63 -0.91 -11.57
N LEU A 312 2.56 -1.11 -10.79
CA LEU A 312 2.13 -0.17 -9.74
C LEU A 312 1.98 1.28 -10.24
N LYS A 313 1.50 1.45 -11.47
CA LYS A 313 1.17 2.77 -12.03
C LYS A 313 -0.19 3.25 -11.51
N LEU A 314 -0.44 4.54 -11.60
CA LEU A 314 -1.68 5.20 -11.17
C LEU A 314 -2.36 5.88 -12.35
#